data_AF-A0A926LA64-F1
#
_entry.id   AF-A0A926LA64-F1
#
_cell.length_a   1.000
_cell.length_b   1.000
_cell.length_c   1.000
_cell.angle_alpha   90.00
_cell.angle_beta   90.00
_cell.angle_gamma   90.00
#
_symmetry.space_group_name_H-M   'P 1'
#
loop_
_entity.id
_entity.type
_entity.pdbx_description
1 polymer ?
#
loop_
_entity_poly.entity_id
_entity_poly.type
_entity_poly.pdbx_seq_one_letter_code
_entity_poly.pdbx_strand_id
1 'polypeptide(L)'
;MSARESSVRQAQGVGKDTGGGLQPSAGGVHPDLALPHLPYGDAVHAELTASGLEPDVVEAGVRREPGCTRELFLTVSWSPGHADLDREVWPDGLTLAWSHLTGWSTHDGDTVRTLDDDLDDLAPPVLIADAVLHLAVHGLHVPWVPPVGGRWVHADGLDAALDAFAEREVNR
;
A
#
# COMPACT_ATOMS: atom_id res chain seq x y z
N MET A 1 -76.29 21.36 3.59
CA MET A 1 -76.66 20.82 2.27
C MET A 1 -75.40 20.18 1.66
N SER A 2 -75.50 18.90 1.26
CA SER A 2 -74.64 18.04 0.41
C SER A 2 -73.42 18.65 -0.31
N ALA A 3 -72.30 17.95 -0.60
CA ALA A 3 -71.89 16.55 -0.46
C ALA A 3 -70.40 16.36 -0.89
N ARG A 4 -69.88 15.13 -0.72
CA ARG A 4 -68.72 14.48 -1.41
C ARG A 4 -67.32 14.95 -0.99
N GLU A 5 -66.25 14.14 -0.92
CA GLU A 5 -65.96 12.73 -1.21
C GLU A 5 -64.55 12.42 -0.64
N SER A 6 -64.16 11.14 -0.64
CA SER A 6 -62.77 10.62 -0.69
C SER A 6 -62.12 10.06 0.58
N SER A 7 -62.30 8.73 0.70
CA SER A 7 -61.40 7.66 1.16
C SER A 7 -59.91 7.97 1.39
N VAL A 8 -59.31 7.28 2.37
CA VAL A 8 -58.25 6.21 2.21
C VAL A 8 -58.03 5.57 3.61
N ARG A 9 -58.58 4.37 3.86
CA ARG A 9 -57.89 3.05 4.03
C ARG A 9 -56.61 3.13 4.89
N GLN A 10 -56.68 2.81 6.19
CA GLN A 10 -56.61 1.47 6.80
C GLN A 10 -55.21 0.83 6.70
N ALA A 11 -54.70 0.52 7.90
CA ALA A 11 -53.36 0.11 8.25
C ALA A 11 -52.98 -1.32 7.85
N GLN A 12 -51.74 -1.67 8.24
CA GLN A 12 -51.02 -2.96 8.14
C GLN A 12 -50.13 -3.01 6.89
N GLY A 13 -48.84 -3.32 6.95
CA GLY A 13 -48.06 -3.98 7.99
C GLY A 13 -46.98 -4.77 7.26
N VAL A 14 -45.73 -4.35 7.43
CA VAL A 14 -44.45 -5.04 7.20
C VAL A 14 -44.51 -6.41 6.51
N GLY A 15 -43.94 -6.46 5.30
CA GLY A 15 -43.60 -7.70 4.60
C GLY A 15 -42.68 -7.38 3.43
N LYS A 16 -41.38 -7.62 3.63
CA LYS A 16 -40.26 -7.33 2.73
C LYS A 16 -40.41 -8.05 1.39
N ASP A 17 -40.54 -7.29 0.31
CA ASP A 17 -40.43 -7.79 -1.07
C ASP A 17 -39.00 -8.33 -1.32
N THR A 18 -38.87 -9.65 -1.44
CA THR A 18 -37.71 -10.32 -2.03
C THR A 18 -37.85 -10.29 -3.56
N GLY A 19 -37.63 -9.11 -4.14
CA GLY A 19 -37.51 -8.92 -5.59
C GLY A 19 -36.08 -8.57 -5.97
N GLY A 20 -35.43 -9.42 -6.77
CA GLY A 20 -34.27 -9.03 -7.59
C GLY A 20 -32.93 -8.95 -6.86
N GLY A 21 -32.58 -9.98 -6.08
CA GLY A 21 -31.19 -10.20 -5.70
C GLY A 21 -30.39 -10.64 -6.92
N LEU A 22 -29.64 -9.71 -7.53
CA LEU A 22 -28.46 -10.05 -8.33
C LEU A 22 -27.50 -10.78 -7.39
N GLN A 23 -27.63 -12.10 -7.32
CA GLN A 23 -26.65 -12.95 -6.66
C GLN A 23 -25.39 -12.86 -7.53
N PRO A 24 -24.26 -12.32 -7.03
CA PRO A 24 -23.00 -12.53 -7.73
C PRO A 24 -22.78 -14.03 -7.79
N SER A 25 -22.40 -14.53 -8.97
CA SER A 25 -22.12 -15.95 -9.18
C SER A 25 -21.11 -16.43 -8.13
N ALA A 26 -21.56 -17.26 -7.20
CA ALA A 26 -20.70 -18.04 -6.33
C ALA A 26 -19.93 -19.02 -7.22
N GLY A 27 -18.67 -18.71 -7.54
CA GLY A 27 -17.86 -19.53 -8.45
C GLY A 27 -16.86 -18.76 -9.31
N GLY A 28 -16.70 -17.44 -9.12
CA GLY A 28 -15.50 -16.75 -9.55
C GLY A 28 -14.39 -17.00 -8.54
N VAL A 29 -13.71 -18.13 -8.59
CA VAL A 29 -12.32 -18.17 -8.12
C VAL A 29 -11.59 -17.23 -9.08
N HIS A 30 -11.51 -15.95 -8.75
CA HIS A 30 -10.45 -15.13 -9.30
C HIS A 30 -9.19 -15.93 -9.00
N PRO A 31 -8.37 -16.30 -10.01
CA PRO A 31 -7.11 -16.95 -9.71
C PRO A 31 -6.45 -16.07 -8.67
N ASP A 32 -6.28 -16.60 -7.46
CA ASP A 32 -5.72 -15.88 -6.32
C ASP A 32 -4.51 -15.17 -6.87
N LEU A 33 -4.63 -13.85 -7.02
CA LEU A 33 -3.59 -13.04 -7.60
C LEU A 33 -2.62 -12.92 -6.45
N ALA A 34 -1.81 -13.97 -6.25
CA ALA A 34 -0.72 -13.99 -5.30
C ALA A 34 0.13 -12.79 -5.67
N LEU A 35 -0.01 -11.73 -4.90
CA LEU A 35 0.70 -10.48 -5.11
C LEU A 35 2.15 -10.80 -4.76
N PRO A 36 3.06 -10.85 -5.74
CA PRO A 36 4.36 -11.49 -5.56
C PRO A 36 5.24 -10.75 -4.55
N HIS A 37 4.99 -9.45 -4.35
CA HIS A 37 5.73 -8.60 -3.43
C HIS A 37 5.28 -8.71 -1.96
N LEU A 38 4.17 -9.40 -1.64
CA LEU A 38 3.71 -9.50 -0.24
C LEU A 38 4.75 -10.11 0.70
N PRO A 39 5.45 -11.22 0.35
CA PRO A 39 6.50 -11.76 1.22
C PRO A 39 7.65 -10.77 1.46
N TYR A 40 7.94 -9.90 0.49
CA TYR A 40 8.93 -8.85 0.66
C TYR A 40 8.42 -7.75 1.59
N GLY A 41 7.17 -7.31 1.42
CA GLY A 41 6.51 -6.37 2.34
C GLY A 41 6.44 -6.88 3.78
N ASP A 42 6.12 -8.17 3.97
CA ASP A 42 6.12 -8.82 5.28
C ASP A 42 7.53 -8.80 5.91
N ALA A 43 8.57 -9.05 5.11
CA ALA A 43 9.95 -9.01 5.59
C ALA A 43 10.39 -7.59 5.97
N VAL A 44 10.01 -6.57 5.19
CA VAL A 44 10.24 -5.16 5.51
C VAL A 44 9.53 -4.79 6.80
N HIS A 45 8.24 -5.11 6.94
CA HIS A 45 7.48 -4.81 8.15
C HIS A 45 8.08 -5.49 9.39
N ALA A 46 8.44 -6.78 9.29
CA ALA A 46 9.05 -7.50 10.39
C ALA A 46 10.38 -6.88 10.85
N GLU A 47 11.21 -6.42 9.92
CA GLU A 47 12.50 -5.80 10.23
C GLU A 47 12.35 -4.39 10.82
N LEU A 48 11.38 -3.61 10.33
CA LEU A 48 11.03 -2.32 10.94
C LEU A 48 10.64 -2.50 12.41
N THR A 49 9.73 -3.44 12.69
CA THR A 49 9.32 -3.75 14.07
C THR A 49 10.49 -4.25 14.92
N ALA A 50 11.36 -5.11 14.37
CA ALA A 50 12.55 -5.59 15.06
C ALA A 50 13.54 -4.46 15.41
N SER A 51 13.56 -3.41 14.59
CA SER A 51 14.36 -2.19 14.78
C SER A 51 13.69 -1.16 15.71
N GLY A 52 12.51 -1.48 16.26
CA GLY A 52 11.75 -0.58 17.13
C GLY A 52 11.00 0.52 16.40
N LEU A 53 10.77 0.35 15.09
CA LEU A 53 9.92 1.22 14.29
C LEU A 53 8.55 0.55 14.10
N GLU A 54 7.50 1.21 14.57
CA GLU A 54 6.12 0.73 14.52
C GLU A 54 5.29 1.64 13.59
N PRO A 55 5.18 1.33 12.29
CA PRO A 55 4.35 2.13 11.38
C PRO A 55 2.87 2.04 11.73
N ASP A 56 2.14 3.14 11.56
CA ASP A 56 0.68 3.20 11.77
C ASP A 56 -0.08 2.39 10.71
N VAL A 57 0.42 2.44 9.47
CA VAL A 57 -0.22 1.83 8.31
C VAL A 57 0.82 1.13 7.45
N VAL A 58 0.52 -0.11 7.08
CA VAL A 58 1.19 -0.85 6.01
C VAL A 58 0.13 -1.26 5.00
N GLU A 59 0.25 -0.79 3.77
CA GLU A 59 -0.64 -1.15 2.67
C GLU A 59 0.17 -1.73 1.51
N ALA A 60 -0.33 -2.79 0.90
CA ALA A 60 0.27 -3.40 -0.27
C ALA A 60 -0.82 -3.83 -1.23
N GLY A 61 -0.56 -3.72 -2.53
CA GLY A 61 -1.61 -3.93 -3.50
C GLY A 61 -1.21 -3.81 -4.95
N VAL A 62 -2.24 -3.68 -5.79
CA VAL A 62 -2.11 -3.36 -7.21
C VAL A 62 -2.88 -2.08 -7.48
N ARG A 63 -2.20 -1.03 -7.92
CA ARG A 63 -2.84 0.20 -8.40
C ARG A 63 -2.78 0.28 -9.93
N ARG A 64 -3.66 1.08 -10.51
CA ARG A 64 -3.70 1.33 -11.95
C ARG A 64 -4.00 2.79 -12.19
N GLU A 65 -3.02 3.51 -12.74
CA GLU A 65 -3.28 4.84 -13.27
C GLU A 65 -3.86 4.74 -14.69
N PRO A 66 -4.77 5.66 -15.08
CA PRO A 66 -5.30 5.70 -16.44
C PRO A 66 -4.16 5.83 -17.47
N GLY A 67 -4.00 4.82 -18.32
CA GLY A 67 -2.96 4.81 -19.36
C GLY A 67 -1.62 4.19 -18.94
N CYS A 68 -1.47 3.76 -17.69
CA CYS A 68 -0.27 3.07 -17.19
C CYS A 68 -0.51 1.57 -17.00
N THR A 69 0.59 0.81 -17.03
CA THR A 69 0.66 -0.59 -16.59
C THR A 69 0.21 -0.70 -15.13
N ARG A 70 -0.42 -1.82 -14.75
CA ARG A 70 -0.73 -2.06 -13.34
C ARG A 70 0.54 -2.11 -12.53
N GLU A 71 0.49 -1.51 -11.36
CA GLU A 71 1.64 -1.31 -10.49
C GLU A 71 1.44 -2.05 -9.18
N LEU A 72 2.38 -2.96 -8.88
CA LEU A 72 2.53 -3.53 -7.54
C LEU A 72 3.21 -2.49 -6.65
N PHE A 73 2.62 -2.24 -5.49
CA PHE A 73 3.10 -1.22 -4.56
C PHE A 73 3.08 -1.72 -3.11
N LEU A 74 3.94 -1.12 -2.29
CA LEU A 74 3.92 -1.22 -0.83
C LEU A 74 4.08 0.20 -0.28
N THR A 75 3.29 0.57 0.72
CA THR A 75 3.41 1.82 1.47
C THR A 75 3.47 1.52 2.95
N VAL A 76 4.36 2.22 3.63
CA VAL A 76 4.58 2.15 5.06
C VAL A 76 4.57 3.58 5.59
N SER A 77 3.65 3.90 6.49
CA SER A 77 3.39 5.27 6.90
C SER A 77 3.38 5.44 8.42
N TRP A 78 3.95 6.57 8.85
CA TRP A 78 3.93 7.10 10.19
C TRP A 78 3.23 8.47 10.16
N SER A 79 2.20 8.63 10.97
CA SER A 79 1.34 9.80 11.00
C SER A 79 2.06 11.02 11.60
N PRO A 80 1.55 12.25 11.37
CA PRO A 80 2.01 13.45 12.06
C PRO A 80 2.09 13.26 13.58
N GLY A 81 3.29 13.47 14.15
CA GLY A 81 3.53 13.33 15.59
C GLY A 81 3.62 11.90 16.11
N HIS A 82 3.86 10.92 15.24
CA HIS A 82 4.19 9.56 15.64
C HIS A 82 5.42 9.52 16.57
N ALA A 83 5.45 8.59 17.52
CA ALA A 83 6.49 8.53 18.57
C ALA A 83 7.90 8.23 18.01
N ASP A 84 7.96 7.51 16.90
CA ASP A 84 9.21 7.15 16.23
C ASP A 84 9.82 8.28 15.38
N LEU A 85 9.07 9.37 15.18
CA LEU A 85 9.50 10.49 14.36
C LEU A 85 9.83 11.71 15.22
N ASP A 86 10.92 12.39 14.87
CA ASP A 86 11.14 13.74 15.39
C ASP A 86 10.12 14.70 14.74
N ARG A 87 9.26 15.33 15.56
CA ARG A 87 8.22 16.25 15.09
C ARG A 87 8.79 17.50 14.42
N GLU A 88 10.00 17.93 14.76
CA GLU A 88 10.65 19.07 14.10
C GLU A 88 11.14 18.70 12.69
N VAL A 89 11.39 17.41 12.46
CA VAL A 89 11.89 16.87 11.19
C VAL A 89 10.74 16.41 10.29
N TRP A 90 9.72 15.77 10.87
CA TRP A 90 8.57 15.20 10.17
C TRP A 90 7.25 15.74 10.74
N PRO A 91 6.97 17.04 10.55
CA PRO A 91 5.74 17.65 11.07
C PRO A 91 4.48 17.02 10.45
N ASP A 92 4.57 16.57 9.19
CA ASP A 92 3.48 16.00 8.41
C ASP A 92 3.51 14.46 8.35
N GLY A 93 4.41 13.83 9.12
CA GLY A 93 4.63 12.39 9.11
C GLY A 93 5.58 11.95 8.00
N LEU A 94 5.84 10.64 7.96
CA LEU A 94 6.76 10.00 7.02
C LEU A 94 6.00 8.89 6.29
N THR A 95 6.15 8.82 4.97
CA THR A 95 5.75 7.63 4.22
C THR A 95 6.90 7.13 3.39
N LEU A 96 7.18 5.84 3.54
CA LEU A 96 8.05 5.07 2.68
C LEU A 96 7.18 4.31 1.67
N ALA A 97 7.48 4.46 0.38
CA ALA A 97 6.74 3.82 -0.70
C ALA A 97 7.68 3.03 -1.58
N TRP A 98 7.27 1.83 -1.95
CA TRP A 98 7.93 0.97 -2.92
C TRP A 98 7.00 0.73 -4.11
N SER A 99 7.61 0.71 -5.28
CA SER A 99 7.00 0.34 -6.54
C SER A 99 7.89 -0.66 -7.26
N HIS A 100 7.29 -1.70 -7.83
CA HIS A 100 8.02 -2.59 -8.74
C HIS A 100 8.48 -1.89 -10.04
N LEU A 101 7.99 -0.67 -10.32
CA LEU A 101 8.38 0.12 -11.50
C LEU A 101 9.45 1.17 -11.19
N THR A 102 9.42 1.76 -9.99
CA THR A 102 10.22 2.93 -9.64
C THR A 102 11.03 2.78 -8.36
N GLY A 103 11.15 1.57 -7.82
CA GLY A 103 11.92 1.32 -6.62
C GLY A 103 11.37 2.00 -5.37
N TRP A 104 12.27 2.41 -4.47
CA TRP A 104 11.94 3.00 -3.18
C TRP A 104 11.91 4.52 -3.24
N SER A 105 10.95 5.09 -2.54
CA SER A 105 10.81 6.53 -2.37
C SER A 105 10.29 6.84 -0.99
N THR A 106 10.49 8.08 -0.55
CA THR A 106 9.99 8.59 0.71
C THR A 106 9.34 9.95 0.47
N HIS A 107 8.32 10.28 1.27
CA HIS A 107 7.67 11.60 1.20
C HIS A 107 7.19 12.14 2.55
N ASP A 108 7.18 13.48 2.67
CA ASP A 108 6.73 14.28 3.83
C ASP A 108 5.46 15.10 3.55
N GLY A 109 4.53 14.52 2.80
CA GLY A 109 3.37 15.23 2.25
C GLY A 109 3.68 15.80 0.87
N ASP A 110 4.40 16.93 0.81
CA ASP A 110 4.65 17.66 -0.45
C ASP A 110 6.01 17.35 -1.10
N THR A 111 7.00 16.88 -0.34
CA THR A 111 8.32 16.53 -0.87
C THR A 111 8.39 15.05 -1.13
N VAL A 112 8.81 14.66 -2.34
CA VAL A 112 9.13 13.27 -2.69
C VAL A 112 10.62 13.17 -2.95
N ARG A 113 11.28 12.18 -2.34
CA ARG A 113 12.66 11.80 -2.63
C ARG A 113 12.71 10.33 -3.03
N THR A 114 13.23 10.06 -4.21
CA THR A 114 13.57 8.71 -4.64
C THR A 114 14.85 8.25 -3.94
N LEU A 115 14.91 6.98 -3.58
CA LEU A 115 16.04 6.36 -2.88
C LEU A 115 16.88 5.46 -3.80
N ASP A 116 16.58 5.40 -5.10
CA ASP A 116 17.21 4.50 -6.09
C ASP A 116 18.75 4.63 -6.18
N ASP A 117 19.31 5.81 -5.89
CA ASP A 117 20.77 6.00 -5.88
C ASP A 117 21.42 5.35 -4.64
N ASP A 118 20.65 5.18 -3.57
CA ASP A 118 21.11 4.73 -2.25
C ASP A 118 20.64 3.29 -1.91
N LEU A 119 19.52 2.84 -2.51
CA LEU A 119 18.84 1.56 -2.27
C LEU A 119 18.54 0.85 -3.59
N ASP A 120 18.88 -0.44 -3.62
CA ASP A 120 18.35 -1.37 -4.61
C ASP A 120 16.82 -1.50 -4.46
N ASP A 121 16.11 -1.70 -5.57
CA ASP A 121 14.63 -1.84 -5.57
C ASP A 121 14.17 -3.00 -4.69
N LEU A 122 14.96 -4.07 -4.58
CA LEU A 122 14.76 -5.18 -3.66
C LEU A 122 15.88 -5.24 -2.63
N ALA A 123 16.25 -4.10 -2.03
CA ALA A 123 17.23 -4.04 -0.96
C ALA A 123 16.88 -4.98 0.23
N PRO A 124 17.86 -5.50 0.96
CA PRO A 124 17.63 -6.23 2.19
C PRO A 124 16.72 -5.42 3.15
N PRO A 125 15.71 -6.03 3.79
CA PRO A 125 14.84 -5.36 4.77
C PRO A 125 15.59 -4.57 5.84
N VAL A 126 16.76 -5.07 6.27
CA VAL A 126 17.61 -4.40 7.28
C VAL A 126 18.15 -3.06 6.79
N LEU A 127 18.43 -2.91 5.49
CA LEU A 127 18.82 -1.63 4.92
C LEU A 127 17.64 -0.66 4.81
N ILE A 128 16.44 -1.19 4.56
CA ILE A 128 15.22 -0.37 4.58
C ILE A 128 14.98 0.19 6.00
N ALA A 129 15.09 -0.65 7.03
CA ALA A 129 14.95 -0.21 8.41
C ALA A 129 16.03 0.80 8.83
N ASP A 130 17.29 0.57 8.44
CA ASP A 130 18.40 1.51 8.68
C ASP A 130 18.17 2.87 8.00
N ALA A 131 17.72 2.86 6.74
CA ALA A 131 17.36 4.08 6.02
C ALA A 131 16.22 4.84 6.72
N VAL A 132 15.18 4.13 7.17
CA VAL A 132 14.06 4.76 7.91
C VAL A 132 14.52 5.33 9.25
N LEU A 133 15.36 4.62 9.99
CA LEU A 133 15.93 5.13 11.24
C LEU A 133 16.73 6.42 11.01
N HIS A 134 17.57 6.46 9.97
CA HIS A 134 18.30 7.67 9.61
C HIS A 134 17.35 8.80 9.21
N LEU A 135 16.37 8.52 8.36
CA LEU A 135 15.37 9.48 7.92
C LEU A 135 14.57 10.04 9.10
N ALA A 136 14.13 9.21 10.03
CA ALA A 136 13.36 9.60 11.21
C ALA A 136 14.09 10.64 12.08
N VAL A 137 15.43 10.58 12.13
CA VAL A 137 16.28 11.49 12.93
C VAL A 137 16.76 12.70 12.14
N HIS A 138 17.06 12.53 10.84
CA HIS A 138 17.79 13.54 10.07
C HIS A 138 16.98 14.19 8.94
N GLY A 139 15.81 13.63 8.61
CA GLY A 139 14.94 14.11 7.56
C GLY A 139 15.50 13.86 6.16
N LEU A 140 14.82 14.43 5.16
CA LEU A 140 15.16 14.23 3.73
C LEU A 140 16.44 14.93 3.29
N HIS A 141 16.84 15.99 3.99
CA HIS A 141 17.94 16.88 3.58
C HIS A 141 19.33 16.33 3.88
N VAL A 142 19.44 15.38 4.81
CA VAL A 142 20.70 14.74 5.12
C VAL A 142 20.77 13.42 4.35
N PRO A 143 21.75 13.24 3.46
CA PRO A 143 21.87 11.99 2.73
C PRO A 143 22.13 10.85 3.70
N TRP A 144 21.35 9.79 3.58
CA TRP A 144 21.67 8.50 4.16
C TRP A 144 22.69 7.82 3.26
N VAL A 145 23.65 7.11 3.85
CA VAL A 145 24.63 6.32 3.10
C VAL A 145 24.57 4.90 3.64
N PRO A 146 24.26 3.90 2.80
CA PRO A 146 24.15 2.53 3.27
C PRO A 146 25.50 2.06 3.83
N PRO A 147 25.52 1.40 5.01
CA PRO A 147 26.74 0.86 5.57
C PRO A 147 27.33 -0.25 4.69
N VAL A 148 26.44 -1.00 4.02
CA VAL A 148 26.73 -1.98 2.97
C VAL A 148 25.60 -1.96 1.96
N GLY A 149 25.94 -2.03 0.67
CA GLY A 149 24.94 -2.29 -0.37
C GLY A 149 24.57 -3.77 -0.43
N GLY A 150 23.48 -4.08 -1.12
CA GLY A 150 23.10 -5.46 -1.38
C GLY A 150 21.68 -5.59 -1.90
N ARG A 151 21.32 -6.81 -2.26
CA ARG A 151 19.99 -7.21 -2.70
C ARG A 151 19.46 -8.28 -1.75
N TRP A 152 18.14 -8.31 -1.54
CA TRP A 152 17.49 -9.25 -0.64
C TRP A 152 17.76 -10.70 -1.07
N VAL A 153 17.98 -11.59 -0.11
CA VAL A 153 18.37 -12.99 -0.38
C VAL A 153 17.33 -13.79 -1.19
N HIS A 154 16.09 -13.30 -1.25
CA HIS A 154 15.00 -13.90 -2.04
C HIS A 154 14.63 -13.08 -3.27
N ALA A 155 15.43 -12.08 -3.65
CA ALA A 155 15.14 -11.18 -4.75
C ALA A 155 15.01 -11.91 -6.09
N ASP A 156 15.89 -12.86 -6.42
CA ASP A 156 15.80 -13.60 -7.70
C ASP A 156 14.43 -14.27 -7.90
N GLY A 157 13.86 -14.82 -6.83
CA GLY A 157 12.53 -15.44 -6.88
C GLY A 157 11.41 -14.43 -7.04
N LEU A 158 11.57 -13.26 -6.44
CA LEU A 158 10.64 -12.15 -6.59
C LEU A 158 10.73 -11.54 -8.01
N ASP A 159 11.93 -11.32 -8.53
CA ASP A 159 12.18 -10.81 -9.87
C ASP A 159 11.49 -11.66 -10.93
N ALA A 160 11.67 -12.99 -10.88
CA ALA A 160 10.97 -13.90 -11.78
C ALA A 160 9.44 -13.81 -11.68
N ALA A 161 8.91 -13.53 -10.48
CA ALA A 161 7.48 -13.36 -10.27
C ALA A 161 6.96 -11.98 -10.72
N LEU A 162 7.79 -10.93 -10.62
CA LEU A 162 7.52 -9.59 -11.14
C LEU A 162 7.54 -9.59 -12.67
N ASP A 163 8.50 -10.27 -13.30
CA ASP A 163 8.57 -10.46 -14.75
C ASP A 163 7.30 -11.16 -15.26
N ALA A 164 6.91 -12.27 -14.64
CA ALA A 164 5.69 -12.99 -14.99
C ALA A 164 4.42 -12.14 -14.74
N PHE A 165 4.44 -11.23 -13.77
CA PHE A 165 3.36 -10.26 -13.59
C PHE A 165 3.33 -9.24 -14.73
N ALA A 166 4.46 -8.62 -15.07
CA ALA A 166 4.56 -7.64 -16.15
C ALA A 166 4.16 -8.23 -17.51
N GLU A 167 4.60 -9.45 -17.83
CA GLU A 167 4.22 -10.16 -19.07
C GLU A 167 2.71 -10.36 -19.20
N ARG A 168 2.02 -10.64 -18.09
CA ARG A 168 0.55 -10.78 -18.08
C ARG A 168 -0.16 -9.46 -18.33
N GLU A 169 0.46 -8.34 -17.96
CA GLU A 169 -0.10 -7.01 -18.16
C GLU A 169 0.11 -6.49 -19.59
N VAL A 170 1.21 -6.87 -20.27
CA VAL A 170 1.44 -6.56 -21.70
C VAL A 170 0.45 -7.29 -22.61
N ASN A 171 0.01 -8.49 -22.24
CA ASN A 171 -0.85 -9.34 -23.06
C ASN A 171 -2.36 -9.11 -22.84
N ARG A 172 -2.76 -8.07 -22.11
CA ARG A 172 -4.17 -7.69 -21.83
C ARG A 172 -4.62 -6.50 -22.66
#